data_AF-A0A5R8Y4V2-F1
#
_entry.id   AF-A0A5R8Y4V2-F1
#
_cell.length_a   1.000
_cell.length_b   1.000
_cell.length_c   1.000
_cell.angle_alpha   90.00
_cell.angle_beta   90.00
_cell.angle_gamma   90.00
#
_symmetry.space_group_name_H-M   'P 1'
#
loop_
_entity.id
_entity.type
_entity.pdbx_description
1 polymer ?
#
loop_
_entity_poly.entity_id
_entity_poly.type
_entity_poly.pdbx_seq_one_letter_code
_entity_poly.pdbx_strand_id
1 'polypeptide(L)'
;MQKYILDKGFSYKLFMLLAFGIFALVMYQGHIKNGAIYSILFFGALALCAFQIASAIYVTFVKRSVELHIDEKNISWEIFDNKKLISKKDITREQIKEVKTEINYLTGNFYSSFTVTFILNNDEEIVLTDGIFYDFGLKKAEDLCRFLLDNEIGHEQDVKFAKIVKEKNVDITKENFKFTKKDGKSYYYGFISKNKKEFLSLRLQIEARYTDYKKIIKNANNEYLVENHDKKDSFIYLRSNAIGLFIELYNVPKIEEFKTLKEMGHRKKIGF
;
A
#
# COMPACT_ATOMS: atom_id res chain seq x y z
N MET A 1 -20.45 -6.59 -0.60
CA MET A 1 -19.86 -7.35 -1.72
C MET A 1 -19.22 -6.36 -2.70
N GLN A 2 -17.96 -6.59 -3.10
CA GLN A 2 -17.32 -5.84 -4.19
C GLN A 2 -16.66 -6.81 -5.18
N LYS A 3 -16.70 -6.47 -6.47
CA LYS A 3 -16.13 -7.26 -7.55
C LYS A 3 -15.07 -6.47 -8.30
N TYR A 4 -13.89 -7.03 -8.43
CA TYR A 4 -12.76 -6.45 -9.14
C TYR A 4 -12.39 -7.32 -10.33
N ILE A 5 -12.26 -6.71 -11.50
CA ILE A 5 -11.67 -7.36 -12.68
C ILE A 5 -10.20 -6.98 -12.68
N LEU A 6 -9.30 -7.95 -12.59
CA LEU A 6 -7.87 -7.68 -12.53
C LEU A 6 -7.34 -7.31 -13.92
N ASP A 7 -6.38 -6.39 -13.94
CA ASP A 7 -5.67 -6.00 -15.14
C ASP A 7 -4.69 -7.10 -15.55
N LYS A 8 -4.52 -7.28 -16.85
CA LYS A 8 -3.62 -8.29 -17.41
C LYS A 8 -2.19 -7.76 -17.29
N GLY A 9 -1.29 -8.52 -16.67
CA GLY A 9 0.13 -8.17 -16.57
C GLY A 9 0.91 -8.27 -17.90
N PHE A 10 0.24 -8.22 -19.06
CA PHE A 10 0.82 -8.55 -20.37
C PHE A 10 2.08 -7.75 -20.70
N SER A 11 2.05 -6.43 -20.48
CA SER A 11 3.19 -5.55 -20.76
C SER A 11 4.42 -5.91 -19.93
N TYR A 12 4.23 -6.22 -18.64
CA TYR A 12 5.31 -6.67 -17.76
C TYR A 12 5.85 -8.05 -18.19
N LYS A 13 4.98 -8.98 -18.61
CA LYS A 13 5.41 -10.28 -19.14
C LYS A 13 6.25 -10.16 -20.41
N LEU A 14 5.87 -9.26 -21.32
CA LEU A 14 6.64 -9.00 -22.53
C LEU A 14 8.00 -8.38 -22.20
N PHE A 15 8.04 -7.43 -21.28
CA PHE A 15 9.30 -6.85 -20.79
C PHE A 15 10.22 -7.90 -20.15
N MET A 16 9.69 -8.74 -19.26
CA MET A 16 10.45 -9.81 -18.62
C MET A 16 10.94 -10.86 -19.63
N LEU A 17 10.13 -11.18 -20.64
CA LEU A 17 10.54 -12.09 -21.72
C LEU A 17 11.73 -11.52 -22.50
N LEU A 18 11.73 -10.23 -22.83
CA LEU A 18 12.87 -9.57 -23.49
C LEU A 18 14.11 -9.58 -22.58
N ALA A 19 13.94 -9.23 -21.30
CA ALA A 19 15.03 -9.22 -20.33
C ALA A 19 15.65 -10.61 -20.15
N PHE A 20 14.84 -11.64 -19.99
CA PHE A 20 15.31 -13.03 -19.91
C PHE A 20 15.89 -13.53 -21.23
N GLY A 21 15.37 -13.08 -22.37
CA GLY A 21 15.94 -13.37 -23.68
C GLY A 21 17.37 -12.82 -23.82
N ILE A 22 17.58 -11.55 -23.47
CA ILE A 22 18.92 -10.93 -23.45
C ILE A 22 19.83 -11.67 -22.47
N PHE A 23 19.35 -11.96 -21.26
CA PHE A 23 20.11 -12.69 -20.25
C PHE A 23 20.49 -14.10 -20.74
N ALA A 24 19.56 -14.83 -21.37
CA ALA A 24 19.81 -16.13 -21.95
C ALA A 24 20.87 -16.06 -23.06
N LEU A 25 20.87 -15.02 -23.91
CA LEU A 25 21.91 -14.82 -24.93
C LEU A 25 23.30 -14.62 -24.31
N VAL A 26 23.41 -13.81 -23.25
CA VAL A 26 24.68 -13.60 -22.53
C VAL A 26 25.15 -14.91 -21.87
N MET A 27 24.24 -15.63 -21.21
CA MET A 27 24.57 -16.91 -20.58
C MET A 27 24.93 -17.99 -21.62
N TYR A 28 24.31 -17.99 -22.80
CA TYR A 28 24.67 -18.88 -23.91
C TYR A 28 26.10 -18.65 -24.40
N GLN A 29 26.52 -17.38 -24.55
CA GLN A 29 27.91 -17.07 -24.88
C GLN A 29 28.88 -17.56 -23.79
N GLY A 30 28.51 -17.39 -22.51
CA GLY A 30 29.28 -17.91 -21.38
C GLY A 30 29.34 -19.45 -21.36
N HIS A 31 28.23 -20.11 -21.71
CA HIS A 31 28.10 -21.56 -21.81
C HIS A 31 29.05 -22.12 -22.86
N ILE A 32 29.10 -21.50 -24.06
CA ILE A 32 30.03 -21.91 -25.13
C ILE A 32 31.49 -21.73 -24.72
N LYS A 33 31.84 -20.62 -24.05
CA LYS A 33 33.24 -20.24 -23.80
C LYS A 33 33.85 -20.91 -22.57
N ASN A 34 33.13 -20.93 -21.44
CA ASN A 34 33.69 -21.25 -20.13
C ASN A 34 33.03 -22.47 -19.46
N GLY A 35 31.90 -22.96 -19.97
CA GLY A 35 31.17 -24.10 -19.38
C GLY A 35 30.73 -23.89 -17.92
N ALA A 36 30.32 -24.97 -17.25
CA ALA A 36 29.89 -24.99 -15.84
C ALA A 36 28.66 -24.11 -15.50
N ILE A 37 28.82 -23.10 -14.64
CA ILE A 37 27.70 -22.31 -14.07
C ILE A 37 26.87 -21.61 -15.15
N TYR A 38 27.50 -21.19 -16.25
CA TYR A 38 26.81 -20.54 -17.37
C TYR A 38 25.82 -21.47 -18.07
N SER A 39 26.08 -22.78 -18.10
CA SER A 39 25.15 -23.78 -18.63
C SER A 39 23.86 -23.83 -17.79
N ILE A 40 24.01 -23.88 -16.46
CA ILE A 40 22.88 -23.93 -15.52
C ILE A 40 22.05 -22.65 -15.64
N LEU A 41 22.71 -21.50 -15.62
CA LEU A 41 22.06 -20.20 -15.76
C LEU A 41 21.38 -20.04 -17.12
N PHE A 42 21.96 -20.56 -18.20
CA PHE A 42 21.35 -20.56 -19.53
C PHE A 42 20.06 -21.39 -19.56
N PHE A 43 20.07 -22.64 -19.08
CA PHE A 43 18.86 -23.46 -19.04
C PHE A 43 17.80 -22.89 -18.09
N GLY A 44 18.21 -22.31 -16.96
CA GLY A 44 17.32 -21.57 -16.07
C GLY A 44 16.65 -20.39 -16.79
N ALA A 45 17.42 -19.60 -17.55
CA ALA A 45 16.90 -18.50 -18.33
C ALA A 45 15.92 -18.95 -19.43
N LEU A 46 16.20 -20.06 -20.12
CA LEU A 46 15.28 -20.64 -21.10
C LEU A 46 13.95 -21.08 -20.46
N ALA A 47 14.00 -21.72 -19.28
CA ALA A 47 12.81 -22.09 -18.53
C ALA A 47 11.98 -20.86 -18.14
N LEU A 48 12.64 -19.78 -17.71
CA LEU A 48 11.98 -18.51 -17.42
C LEU A 48 11.34 -17.88 -18.68
N CYS A 49 12.02 -17.90 -19.82
CA CYS A 49 11.45 -17.46 -21.10
C CYS A 49 10.20 -18.27 -21.47
N ALA A 50 10.27 -19.60 -21.39
CA ALA A 50 9.14 -20.48 -21.65
C ALA A 50 7.96 -20.19 -20.70
N PHE A 51 8.24 -19.98 -19.42
CA PHE A 51 7.25 -19.56 -18.43
C PHE A 51 6.60 -18.22 -18.79
N GLN A 52 7.37 -17.20 -19.22
CA GLN A 52 6.80 -15.92 -19.64
C GLN A 52 5.93 -16.05 -20.89
N ILE A 53 6.31 -16.87 -21.87
CA ILE A 53 5.50 -17.15 -23.06
C ILE A 53 4.16 -17.80 -22.66
N ALA A 54 4.21 -18.86 -21.85
CA ALA A 54 3.01 -19.54 -21.36
C ALA A 54 2.12 -18.58 -20.56
N SER A 55 2.72 -17.75 -19.70
CA SER A 55 2.03 -16.70 -18.94
C SER A 55 1.33 -15.70 -19.85
N ALA A 56 2.01 -15.21 -20.90
CA ALA A 56 1.49 -14.23 -21.85
C ALA A 56 0.31 -14.77 -22.66
N ILE A 57 0.40 -16.03 -23.12
CA ILE A 57 -0.70 -16.74 -23.78
C ILE A 57 -1.88 -16.85 -22.82
N TYR A 58 -1.63 -17.31 -21.59
CA TYR A 58 -2.68 -17.49 -20.59
C TYR A 58 -3.45 -16.19 -20.29
N VAL A 59 -2.75 -15.09 -19.98
CA VAL A 59 -3.42 -13.80 -19.68
C VAL A 59 -4.14 -13.22 -20.90
N THR A 60 -3.73 -13.58 -22.12
CA THR A 60 -4.44 -13.18 -23.35
C THR A 60 -5.87 -13.74 -23.37
N PHE A 61 -6.04 -15.02 -23.02
CA PHE A 61 -7.33 -15.72 -23.12
C PHE A 61 -8.12 -15.79 -21.83
N VAL A 62 -7.49 -15.53 -20.68
CA VAL A 62 -8.13 -15.66 -19.37
C VAL A 62 -8.38 -14.30 -18.75
N LYS A 63 -9.65 -14.04 -18.42
CA LYS A 63 -10.09 -12.88 -17.64
C LYS A 63 -10.25 -13.30 -16.18
N ARG A 64 -9.45 -12.71 -15.29
CA ARG A 64 -9.53 -12.92 -13.85
C ARG A 64 -10.40 -11.87 -13.15
N SER A 65 -11.24 -12.32 -12.24
CA SER A 65 -11.95 -11.44 -11.31
C SER A 65 -11.89 -11.96 -9.89
N VAL A 66 -11.88 -11.03 -8.93
CA VAL A 66 -11.94 -11.30 -7.49
C VAL A 66 -13.23 -10.72 -6.94
N GLU A 67 -14.01 -11.54 -6.24
CA GLU A 67 -15.21 -11.11 -5.53
C GLU A 67 -14.95 -11.18 -4.03
N LEU A 68 -15.09 -10.06 -3.33
CA LEU A 68 -14.86 -9.92 -1.90
C LEU A 68 -16.20 -9.73 -1.18
N HIS A 69 -16.43 -10.58 -0.20
CA HIS A 69 -17.61 -10.62 0.66
C HIS A 69 -17.18 -10.35 2.10
N ILE A 70 -17.81 -9.36 2.71
CA ILE A 70 -17.58 -9.01 4.11
C ILE A 70 -18.97 -8.95 4.74
N ASP A 71 -19.15 -9.70 5.81
CA ASP A 71 -20.31 -9.64 6.67
C ASP A 71 -19.87 -9.37 8.12
N GLU A 72 -20.81 -9.46 9.05
CA GLU A 72 -20.55 -9.22 10.48
C GLU A 72 -19.56 -10.22 11.08
N LYS A 73 -19.48 -11.44 10.55
CA LYS A 73 -18.70 -12.54 11.12
C LYS A 73 -17.52 -12.96 10.28
N ASN A 74 -17.60 -12.85 8.96
CA ASN A 74 -16.65 -13.44 8.04
C ASN A 74 -16.16 -12.45 6.97
N ILE A 75 -14.94 -12.70 6.52
CA ILE A 75 -14.33 -12.09 5.33
C ILE A 75 -14.01 -13.24 4.39
N SER A 76 -14.59 -13.24 3.19
CA SER A 76 -14.30 -14.24 2.18
C SER A 76 -14.04 -13.62 0.83
N TRP A 77 -13.21 -14.28 0.04
CA TRP A 77 -13.01 -13.91 -1.35
C TRP A 77 -12.95 -15.11 -2.27
N GLU A 78 -13.43 -14.88 -3.48
CA GLU A 78 -13.51 -15.86 -4.55
C GLU A 78 -12.76 -15.33 -5.76
N ILE A 79 -11.87 -16.16 -6.32
CA ILE A 79 -11.09 -15.85 -7.52
C ILE A 79 -11.66 -16.67 -8.67
N PHE A 80 -12.02 -15.98 -9.74
CA PHE A 80 -12.61 -16.56 -10.94
C PHE A 80 -11.76 -16.33 -12.17
N ASP A 81 -11.59 -17.35 -12.99
CA ASP A 81 -11.03 -17.27 -14.33
C ASP A 81 -12.12 -17.59 -15.35
N ASN A 82 -12.41 -16.64 -16.25
CA ASN A 82 -13.50 -16.78 -17.23
C ASN A 82 -14.84 -17.21 -16.58
N LYS A 83 -15.16 -16.65 -15.40
CA LYS A 83 -16.33 -16.96 -14.56
C LYS A 83 -16.30 -18.34 -13.87
N LYS A 84 -15.24 -19.14 -14.04
CA LYS A 84 -15.07 -20.40 -13.30
C LYS A 84 -14.35 -20.12 -11.99
N LEU A 85 -14.89 -20.60 -10.87
CA LEU A 85 -14.26 -20.50 -9.56
C LEU A 85 -12.96 -21.31 -9.54
N ILE A 86 -11.85 -20.67 -9.15
CA ILE A 86 -10.52 -21.28 -9.07
C ILE A 86 -10.06 -21.40 -7.63
N SER A 87 -10.38 -20.41 -6.80
CA SER A 87 -10.01 -20.40 -5.38
C SER A 87 -11.06 -19.69 -4.57
N LYS A 88 -11.31 -20.20 -3.37
CA LYS A 88 -12.13 -19.57 -2.35
C LYS A 88 -11.36 -19.56 -1.04
N LYS A 89 -11.43 -18.44 -0.33
CA LYS A 89 -10.90 -18.29 1.02
C LYS A 89 -11.98 -17.65 1.89
N ASP A 90 -12.04 -18.08 3.14
CA ASP A 90 -12.98 -17.61 4.15
C ASP A 90 -12.22 -17.51 5.47
N ILE A 91 -12.43 -16.42 6.20
CA ILE A 91 -11.79 -16.11 7.47
C ILE A 91 -12.85 -15.54 8.40
N THR A 92 -12.96 -16.12 9.60
CA THR A 92 -13.80 -15.56 10.66
C THR A 92 -13.09 -14.36 11.30
N ARG A 93 -13.81 -13.24 11.43
CA ARG A 93 -13.27 -11.96 11.94
C ARG A 93 -12.68 -12.07 13.34
N GLU A 94 -13.29 -12.89 14.20
CA GLU A 94 -12.80 -13.15 15.57
C GLU A 94 -11.41 -13.81 15.60
N GLN A 95 -11.01 -14.48 14.51
CA GLN A 95 -9.70 -15.11 14.40
C GLN A 95 -8.62 -14.14 13.94
N ILE A 96 -8.97 -12.94 13.49
CA ILE A 96 -8.04 -11.96 12.93
C ILE A 96 -7.40 -11.18 14.08
N LYS A 97 -6.10 -11.36 14.25
CA LYS A 97 -5.27 -10.63 15.21
C LYS A 97 -4.87 -9.26 14.66
N GLU A 98 -4.42 -9.22 13.40
CA GLU A 98 -3.91 -8.01 12.75
C GLU A 98 -4.19 -8.05 11.24
N VAL A 99 -4.42 -6.89 10.63
CA VAL A 99 -4.52 -6.75 9.17
C VAL A 99 -3.51 -5.71 8.69
N LYS A 100 -2.65 -6.13 7.75
CA LYS A 100 -1.67 -5.27 7.09
C LYS A 100 -2.06 -5.07 5.63
N THR A 101 -2.11 -3.82 5.19
CA THR A 101 -2.39 -3.44 3.81
C THR A 101 -1.21 -2.69 3.23
N GLU A 102 -0.70 -3.16 2.10
CA GLU A 102 0.49 -2.63 1.45
C GLU A 102 0.22 -2.40 -0.04
N ILE A 103 0.37 -1.15 -0.47
CA ILE A 103 0.44 -0.79 -1.89
C ILE A 103 1.89 -0.38 -2.15
N ASN A 104 2.62 -1.25 -2.84
CA ASN A 104 4.00 -1.03 -3.22
C ASN A 104 4.09 -0.30 -4.55
N TYR A 105 5.13 0.52 -4.67
CA TYR A 105 5.40 1.30 -5.85
C TYR A 105 6.85 1.16 -6.27
N LEU A 106 7.08 1.02 -7.57
CA LEU A 106 8.40 1.14 -8.19
C LEU A 106 8.73 2.63 -8.34
N THR A 107 10.00 2.98 -8.15
CA THR A 107 10.62 4.32 -8.22
C THR A 107 9.65 5.45 -8.61
N GLY A 108 9.18 6.20 -7.61
CA GLY A 108 8.20 7.28 -7.78
C GLY A 108 6.75 6.83 -7.52
N ASN A 109 5.89 6.99 -8.54
CA ASN A 109 4.43 6.79 -8.44
C ASN A 109 3.91 5.60 -9.28
N PHE A 110 4.78 4.76 -9.81
CA PHE A 110 4.35 3.58 -10.58
C PHE A 110 3.94 2.46 -9.65
N TYR A 111 2.71 1.99 -9.79
CA TYR A 111 2.21 0.83 -9.06
C TYR A 111 3.11 -0.39 -9.30
N SER A 112 3.47 -1.10 -8.23
CA SER A 112 4.28 -2.31 -8.31
C SER A 112 3.50 -3.54 -7.87
N SER A 113 2.92 -3.50 -6.67
CA SER A 113 2.14 -4.63 -6.16
C SER A 113 1.18 -4.18 -5.07
N PHE A 114 0.15 -4.98 -4.83
CA PHE A 114 -0.79 -4.84 -3.74
C PHE A 114 -0.87 -6.13 -2.94
N THR A 115 -0.87 -5.99 -1.61
CA THR A 115 -0.99 -7.10 -0.69
C THR A 115 -1.84 -6.71 0.53
N VAL A 116 -2.76 -7.59 0.90
CA VAL A 116 -3.47 -7.58 2.18
C VAL A 116 -3.11 -8.86 2.91
N THR A 117 -2.50 -8.73 4.08
CA THR A 117 -2.13 -9.85 4.94
C THR A 117 -3.02 -9.84 6.16
N PHE A 118 -3.76 -10.93 6.35
CA PHE A 118 -4.53 -11.22 7.54
C PHE A 118 -3.69 -12.13 8.43
N ILE A 119 -3.27 -11.62 9.59
CA ILE A 119 -2.55 -12.39 10.59
C ILE A 119 -3.57 -12.91 11.58
N LEU A 120 -3.66 -14.22 11.72
CA LEU A 120 -4.60 -14.88 12.60
C LEU A 120 -4.06 -14.99 14.05
N ASN A 121 -4.92 -15.35 14.99
CA ASN A 121 -4.56 -15.53 16.41
C ASN A 121 -3.52 -16.64 16.64
N ASN A 122 -3.42 -17.60 15.72
CA ASN A 122 -2.40 -18.65 15.69
C ASN A 122 -1.11 -18.24 14.93
N ASP A 123 -0.96 -16.96 14.61
CA ASP A 123 0.13 -16.38 13.80
C ASP A 123 0.21 -16.92 12.34
N GLU A 124 -0.85 -17.58 11.85
CA GLU A 124 -0.98 -17.94 10.43
C GLU A 124 -1.27 -16.70 9.59
N GLU A 125 -0.62 -16.60 8.42
CA GLU A 125 -0.81 -15.50 7.48
C GLU A 125 -1.66 -15.94 6.29
N ILE A 126 -2.80 -15.28 6.10
CA ILE A 126 -3.64 -15.43 4.91
C ILE A 126 -3.51 -14.18 4.05
N VAL A 127 -3.12 -14.36 2.79
CA VAL A 127 -2.73 -13.25 1.91
C VAL A 127 -3.67 -13.13 0.71
N LEU A 128 -4.14 -11.90 0.46
CA LEU A 128 -4.76 -11.48 -0.79
C LEU A 128 -3.79 -10.53 -1.50
N THR A 129 -3.33 -10.90 -2.69
CA THR A 129 -2.30 -10.16 -3.43
C THR A 129 -2.54 -10.18 -4.94
N ASP A 130 -1.85 -9.32 -5.68
CA ASP A 130 -1.87 -9.29 -7.16
C ASP A 130 -1.55 -10.65 -7.80
N GLY A 131 -0.70 -11.45 -7.17
CA GLY A 131 -0.26 -12.71 -7.74
C GLY A 131 0.63 -12.50 -8.97
N ILE A 132 0.91 -13.57 -9.71
CA ILE A 132 1.99 -13.55 -10.73
C ILE A 132 1.49 -13.06 -12.09
N PHE A 133 0.22 -13.26 -12.42
CA PHE A 133 -0.30 -13.10 -13.79
C PHE A 133 -1.14 -11.84 -13.99
N TYR A 134 -1.67 -11.29 -12.92
CA TYR A 134 -2.65 -10.21 -12.95
C TYR A 134 -2.30 -9.18 -11.88
N ASP A 135 -2.84 -7.98 -12.03
CA ASP A 135 -2.67 -6.91 -11.06
C ASP A 135 -4.04 -6.29 -10.75
N PHE A 136 -4.30 -5.92 -9.50
CA PHE A 136 -5.45 -5.08 -9.17
C PHE A 136 -5.32 -3.72 -9.87
N GLY A 137 -4.09 -3.20 -9.91
CA GLY A 137 -3.80 -1.84 -10.35
C GLY A 137 -4.14 -0.83 -9.27
N LEU A 138 -3.49 0.34 -9.33
CA LEU A 138 -3.51 1.34 -8.25
C LEU A 138 -4.93 1.69 -7.77
N LYS A 139 -5.81 2.04 -8.69
CA LYS A 139 -7.16 2.50 -8.34
C LYS A 139 -7.95 1.40 -7.63
N LYS A 140 -7.91 0.16 -8.12
CA LYS A 140 -8.68 -0.94 -7.53
C LYS A 140 -8.08 -1.38 -6.19
N ALA A 141 -6.76 -1.32 -6.04
CA ALA A 141 -6.09 -1.55 -4.77
C ALA A 141 -6.48 -0.49 -3.72
N GLU A 142 -6.50 0.79 -4.09
CA GLU A 142 -7.00 1.87 -3.22
C GLU A 142 -8.47 1.68 -2.85
N ASP A 143 -9.32 1.34 -3.83
CA ASP A 143 -10.75 1.08 -3.61
C ASP A 143 -10.97 -0.13 -2.68
N LEU A 144 -10.16 -1.18 -2.81
CA LEU A 144 -10.20 -2.35 -1.92
C LEU A 144 -9.77 -2.00 -0.50
N CYS A 145 -8.67 -1.27 -0.34
CA CYS A 145 -8.24 -0.76 0.97
C CYS A 145 -9.33 0.06 1.64
N ARG A 146 -9.99 0.97 0.89
CA ARG A 146 -11.10 1.76 1.42
C ARG A 146 -12.28 0.88 1.82
N PHE A 147 -12.65 -0.07 0.98
CA PHE A 147 -13.72 -1.01 1.30
C PHE A 147 -13.43 -1.83 2.57
N LEU A 148 -12.19 -2.26 2.80
CA LEU A 148 -11.79 -2.92 4.04
C LEU A 148 -11.92 -1.97 5.25
N LEU A 149 -11.37 -0.75 5.15
CA LEU A 149 -11.46 0.25 6.22
C LEU A 149 -12.91 0.66 6.53
N ASP A 150 -13.75 0.70 5.50
CA ASP A 150 -15.17 1.00 5.65
C ASP A 150 -15.92 -0.03 6.49
N ASN A 151 -15.40 -1.26 6.54
CA ASN A 151 -15.90 -2.38 7.33
C ASN A 151 -15.08 -2.62 8.61
N GLU A 152 -14.27 -1.64 9.01
CA GLU A 152 -13.41 -1.69 10.20
C GLU A 152 -12.32 -2.78 10.14
N ILE A 153 -11.83 -3.07 8.94
CA ILE A 153 -10.79 -4.08 8.70
C ILE A 153 -9.53 -3.35 8.24
N GLY A 154 -8.50 -3.36 9.07
CA GLY A 154 -7.22 -2.71 8.77
C GLY A 154 -6.45 -2.41 10.06
N HIS A 155 -5.33 -1.72 9.90
CA HIS A 155 -4.56 -1.26 11.06
C HIS A 155 -5.36 -0.25 11.89
N GLU A 156 -5.21 -0.28 13.21
CA GLU A 156 -6.02 0.51 14.16
C GLU A 156 -6.08 2.01 13.80
N GLN A 157 -4.93 2.60 13.49
CA GLN A 157 -4.85 4.01 13.07
C GLN A 157 -5.54 4.30 11.73
N ASP A 158 -5.50 3.36 10.78
CA ASP A 158 -6.16 3.53 9.49
C ASP A 158 -7.69 3.51 9.67
N VAL A 159 -8.18 2.62 10.54
CA VAL A 159 -9.60 2.55 10.91
C VAL A 159 -10.03 3.81 11.66
N LYS A 160 -9.24 4.32 12.61
CA LYS A 160 -9.50 5.61 13.28
C LYS A 160 -9.61 6.75 12.28
N PHE A 161 -8.67 6.84 11.34
CA PHE A 161 -8.70 7.88 10.30
C PHE A 161 -9.95 7.76 9.41
N ALA A 162 -10.30 6.54 8.97
CA ALA A 162 -11.49 6.29 8.17
C ALA A 162 -12.79 6.70 8.90
N LYS A 163 -12.91 6.38 10.20
CA LYS A 163 -14.04 6.80 11.04
C LYS A 163 -14.17 8.32 11.10
N ILE A 164 -13.06 9.03 11.34
CA ILE A 164 -13.07 10.50 11.40
C ILE A 164 -13.46 11.13 10.05
N VAL A 165 -12.95 10.58 8.93
CA VAL A 165 -13.30 11.03 7.57
C VAL A 165 -14.79 10.88 7.30
N LYS A 166 -15.40 9.76 7.70
CA LYS A 166 -16.85 9.54 7.61
C LYS A 166 -17.65 10.51 8.47
N GLU A 167 -17.30 10.64 9.75
CA GLU A 167 -17.99 11.53 10.70
C GLU A 167 -17.96 13.00 10.26
N LYS A 168 -16.84 13.44 9.66
CA LYS A 168 -16.67 14.80 9.14
C LYS A 168 -17.27 14.98 7.74
N ASN A 169 -17.84 13.94 7.15
CA ASN A 169 -18.37 13.92 5.78
C ASN A 169 -17.36 14.50 4.76
N VAL A 170 -16.10 14.07 4.87
CA VAL A 170 -15.02 14.58 4.04
C VAL A 170 -15.10 13.99 2.64
N ASP A 171 -15.10 14.86 1.64
CA ASP A 171 -15.01 14.46 0.25
C ASP A 171 -13.56 14.07 -0.10
N ILE A 172 -13.29 12.76 -0.06
CA ILE A 172 -11.98 12.17 -0.37
C ILE A 172 -11.57 12.32 -1.85
N THR A 173 -12.46 12.81 -2.72
CA THR A 173 -12.13 13.08 -4.12
C THR A 173 -11.47 14.45 -4.32
N LYS A 174 -11.63 15.36 -3.35
CA LYS A 174 -11.03 16.70 -3.37
C LYS A 174 -9.59 16.65 -2.89
N GLU A 175 -8.66 16.76 -3.83
CA GLU A 175 -7.23 16.82 -3.53
C GLU A 175 -6.85 18.11 -2.79
N ASN A 176 -5.89 18.01 -1.87
CA ASN A 176 -5.39 19.07 -0.99
C ASN A 176 -6.41 19.56 0.05
N PHE A 177 -7.41 18.75 0.39
CA PHE A 177 -8.30 19.04 1.51
C PHE A 177 -7.59 18.69 2.83
N LYS A 178 -7.68 19.59 3.82
CA LYS A 178 -7.20 19.33 5.18
C LYS A 178 -8.29 19.58 6.20
N PHE A 179 -8.26 18.85 7.30
CA PHE A 179 -9.20 19.05 8.40
C PHE A 179 -8.55 18.76 9.74
N THR A 180 -9.20 19.21 10.81
CA THR A 180 -8.80 18.91 12.18
C THR A 180 -9.96 18.42 13.04
N LYS A 181 -9.66 17.57 14.01
CA LYS A 181 -10.62 17.11 15.02
C LYS A 181 -9.91 16.98 16.37
N LYS A 182 -10.52 17.48 17.44
CA LYS A 182 -10.09 17.18 18.81
C LYS A 182 -10.99 16.08 19.36
N ASP A 183 -10.40 15.08 20.01
CA ASP A 183 -11.12 13.99 20.64
C ASP A 183 -10.42 13.58 21.93
N GLY A 184 -10.99 13.94 23.08
CA GLY A 184 -10.36 13.78 24.38
C GLY A 184 -8.95 14.37 24.44
N LYS A 185 -7.96 13.48 24.65
CA LYS A 185 -6.52 13.77 24.75
C LYS A 185 -5.81 13.83 23.40
N SER A 186 -6.48 13.43 22.31
CA SER A 186 -5.92 13.43 20.96
C SER A 186 -6.34 14.66 20.18
N TYR A 187 -5.42 15.19 19.38
CA TYR A 187 -5.70 16.13 18.32
C TYR A 187 -5.30 15.53 16.97
N TYR A 188 -6.21 15.55 16.02
CA TYR A 188 -6.04 14.91 14.73
C TYR A 188 -5.96 15.94 13.62
N TYR A 189 -5.03 15.73 12.70
CA TYR A 189 -4.97 16.41 11.41
C TYR A 189 -5.11 15.38 10.29
N GLY A 190 -6.08 15.59 9.40
CA GLY A 190 -6.24 14.79 8.19
C GLY A 190 -5.89 15.58 6.95
N PHE A 191 -5.20 14.94 6.00
CA PHE A 191 -4.83 15.51 4.70
C PHE A 191 -5.22 14.55 3.58
N ILE A 192 -6.07 15.00 2.67
CA ILE A 192 -6.40 14.27 1.45
C ILE A 192 -5.42 14.72 0.37
N SER A 193 -4.35 13.96 0.18
CA SER A 193 -3.31 14.25 -0.81
C SER A 193 -2.80 12.96 -1.44
N LYS A 194 -2.66 12.96 -2.77
CA LYS A 194 -2.01 11.87 -3.52
C LYS A 194 -0.50 12.11 -3.66
N ASN A 195 -0.01 13.26 -3.23
CA ASN A 195 1.39 13.62 -3.34
C ASN A 195 2.20 12.92 -2.23
N LYS A 196 2.99 11.92 -2.58
CA LYS A 196 3.82 11.19 -1.60
C LYS A 196 4.86 12.05 -0.89
N LYS A 197 5.32 13.15 -1.51
CA LYS A 197 6.23 14.10 -0.86
C LYS A 197 5.57 14.81 0.32
N GLU A 198 4.23 14.80 0.39
CA GLU A 198 3.48 15.36 1.50
C GLU A 198 3.82 14.64 2.81
N PHE A 199 4.04 13.32 2.79
CA PHE A 199 4.43 12.57 3.99
C PHE A 199 5.76 13.09 4.56
N LEU A 200 6.78 13.22 3.71
CA LEU A 200 8.08 13.74 4.10
C LEU A 200 7.96 15.20 4.58
N SER A 201 7.17 16.03 3.90
CA SER A 201 6.90 17.41 4.30
C SER A 201 6.27 17.52 5.70
N LEU A 202 5.23 16.72 5.97
CA LEU A 202 4.58 16.67 7.28
C LEU A 202 5.52 16.16 8.36
N ARG A 203 6.32 15.14 8.06
CA ARG A 203 7.35 14.64 8.97
C ARG A 203 8.36 15.72 9.35
N LEU A 204 8.91 16.44 8.37
CA LEU A 204 9.87 17.53 8.61
C LEU A 204 9.23 18.66 9.44
N GLN A 205 7.94 18.94 9.24
CA GLN A 205 7.21 19.87 10.10
C GLN A 205 7.09 19.37 11.54
N ILE A 206 6.85 18.07 11.75
CA ILE A 206 6.83 17.48 13.10
C ILE A 206 8.19 17.65 13.76
N GLU A 207 9.27 17.24 13.10
CA GLU A 207 10.63 17.32 13.60
C GLU A 207 11.06 18.76 13.92
N ALA A 208 10.68 19.72 13.08
CA ALA A 208 11.02 21.13 13.26
C ALA A 208 10.23 21.82 14.39
N ARG A 209 8.97 21.41 14.62
CA ARG A 209 8.05 22.11 15.54
C ARG A 209 7.96 21.45 16.92
N TYR A 210 8.17 20.15 17.01
CA TYR A 210 8.03 19.37 18.24
C TYR A 210 9.39 18.81 18.65
N THR A 211 10.31 19.71 18.96
CA THR A 211 11.74 19.39 19.21
C THR A 211 11.96 18.42 20.36
N ASP A 212 11.01 18.30 21.30
CA ASP A 212 11.12 17.41 22.46
C ASP A 212 10.75 15.96 22.13
N TYR A 213 10.15 15.71 20.97
CA TYR A 213 9.72 14.39 20.49
C TYR A 213 10.80 13.75 19.61
N LYS A 214 11.92 13.34 20.23
CA LYS A 214 13.10 12.79 19.53
C LYS A 214 13.19 11.27 19.57
N LYS A 215 12.40 10.59 20.41
CA LYS A 215 12.47 9.13 20.55
C LYS A 215 11.68 8.49 19.41
N ILE A 216 12.39 8.08 18.36
CA ILE A 216 11.80 7.42 17.19
C ILE A 216 11.45 5.97 17.54
N ILE A 217 10.17 5.64 17.48
CA ILE A 217 9.67 4.27 17.70
C ILE A 217 9.49 3.55 16.36
N LYS A 218 8.97 4.26 15.35
CA LYS A 218 8.84 3.75 13.99
C LYS A 218 9.20 4.82 12.97
N ASN A 219 9.89 4.41 11.92
CA ASN A 219 10.31 5.26 10.81
C ASN A 219 10.33 4.45 9.51
N ALA A 220 9.18 4.43 8.83
CA ALA A 220 8.97 3.80 7.54
C ALA A 220 8.41 4.83 6.53
N ASN A 221 8.33 4.45 5.26
CA ASN A 221 7.92 5.35 4.18
C ASN A 221 6.47 5.86 4.31
N ASN A 222 5.61 5.16 5.04
CA ASN A 222 4.20 5.46 5.27
C ASN A 222 3.83 5.57 6.76
N GLU A 223 4.81 5.45 7.66
CA GLU A 223 4.58 5.38 9.10
C GLU A 223 5.70 6.09 9.88
N TYR A 224 5.35 7.05 10.72
CA TYR A 224 6.29 7.77 11.57
C TYR A 224 5.68 7.97 12.95
N LEU A 225 6.30 7.35 13.96
CA LEU A 225 5.87 7.43 15.36
C LEU A 225 7.04 7.92 16.21
N VAL A 226 6.81 9.03 16.91
CA VAL A 226 7.76 9.61 17.86
C VAL A 226 7.13 9.85 19.21
N GLU A 227 7.93 9.63 20.24
CA GLU A 227 7.58 9.86 21.64
C GLU A 227 8.44 10.97 22.23
N ASN A 228 7.92 11.60 23.28
CA ASN A 228 8.69 12.50 24.11
C ASN A 228 9.55 11.68 25.09
N HIS A 229 10.83 12.00 25.20
CA HIS A 229 11.74 11.31 26.13
C HIS A 229 11.31 11.48 27.60
N ASP A 230 10.81 12.67 27.95
CA ASP A 230 10.51 13.07 29.32
C ASP A 230 9.01 12.87 29.68
N LYS A 231 8.13 12.85 28.67
CA LYS A 231 6.69 12.59 28.83
C LYS A 231 6.30 11.23 28.23
N LYS A 232 6.39 10.19 29.05
CA LYS A 232 6.12 8.79 28.66
C LYS A 232 4.70 8.53 28.13
N ASP A 233 3.72 9.36 28.47
CA ASP A 233 2.32 9.23 28.01
C ASP A 233 1.99 10.25 26.90
N SER A 234 2.88 10.42 25.90
CA SER A 234 2.64 11.34 24.79
C SER A 234 3.35 10.90 23.52
N PHE A 235 2.66 11.01 22.38
CA PHE A 235 3.22 10.63 21.09
C PHE A 235 2.66 11.47 19.94
N ILE A 236 3.44 11.52 18.87
CA ILE A 236 3.02 12.04 17.57
C ILE A 236 3.10 10.90 16.57
N TYR A 237 1.98 10.59 15.93
CA TYR A 237 1.88 9.51 14.96
C TYR A 237 1.39 10.04 13.62
N LEU A 238 2.27 10.03 12.62
CA LEU A 238 1.97 10.30 11.22
C LEU A 238 1.87 8.98 10.45
N ARG A 239 0.75 8.76 9.76
CA ARG A 239 0.52 7.58 8.91
C ARG A 239 -0.08 7.98 7.56
N SER A 240 0.22 7.21 6.52
CA SER A 240 -0.39 7.36 5.19
C SER A 240 -1.05 6.06 4.74
N ASN A 241 -2.24 6.17 4.17
CA ASN A 241 -3.01 5.04 3.63
C ASN A 241 -3.81 5.45 2.36
N ALA A 242 -4.70 4.57 1.88
CA ALA A 242 -5.49 4.78 0.67
C ALA A 242 -6.50 5.96 0.73
N ILE A 243 -6.75 6.53 1.91
CA ILE A 243 -7.59 7.72 2.10
C ILE A 243 -6.75 8.99 2.01
N GLY A 244 -5.55 8.99 2.61
CA GLY A 244 -4.69 10.16 2.68
C GLY A 244 -3.62 10.05 3.76
N LEU A 245 -3.27 11.18 4.37
CA LEU A 245 -2.31 11.27 5.49
C LEU A 245 -3.03 11.71 6.76
N PHE A 246 -2.59 11.15 7.88
CA PHE A 246 -3.20 11.37 9.18
C PHE A 246 -2.13 11.59 10.23
N ILE A 247 -2.28 12.65 11.02
CA ILE A 247 -1.44 12.94 12.18
C ILE A 247 -2.31 12.87 13.43
N GLU A 248 -1.94 12.01 14.36
CA GLU A 248 -2.43 12.02 15.74
C GLU A 248 -1.39 12.68 16.65
N LEU A 249 -1.85 13.63 17.44
CA LEU A 249 -1.13 14.27 18.53
C LEU A 249 -1.78 13.83 19.86
N TYR A 250 -1.25 12.80 20.51
CA TYR A 250 -1.78 12.29 21.78
C TYR A 250 -1.06 12.91 22.98
N ASN A 251 -1.80 13.60 23.85
CA ASN A 251 -1.26 14.40 24.98
C ASN A 251 -0.16 15.40 24.58
N VAL A 252 -0.14 15.80 23.30
CA VAL A 252 0.79 16.79 22.77
C VAL A 252 0.06 18.14 22.69
N PRO A 253 0.63 19.23 23.22
CA PRO A 253 0.04 20.54 23.08
C PRO A 253 0.00 20.94 21.60
N LYS A 254 -1.13 21.47 21.13
CA LYS A 254 -1.22 22.01 19.77
C LYS A 254 -0.41 23.30 19.69
N ILE A 255 0.73 23.27 18.99
CA ILE A 255 1.59 24.44 18.83
C ILE A 255 1.16 25.25 17.59
N GLU A 256 1.01 24.61 16.43
CA GLU A 256 0.64 25.27 15.17
C GLU A 256 -0.11 24.35 14.19
N GLU A 257 -0.68 24.94 13.14
CA GLU A 257 -1.34 24.23 12.05
C GLU A 257 -0.32 23.66 11.05
N PHE A 258 -0.42 22.37 10.73
CA PHE A 258 0.36 21.74 9.67
C PHE A 258 -0.08 22.25 8.30
N LYS A 259 0.91 22.54 7.45
CA LYS A 259 0.71 23.08 6.10
C LYS A 259 0.95 22.01 5.05
N THR A 260 0.11 22.00 4.02
CA THR A 260 0.35 21.19 2.81
C THR A 260 1.52 21.75 2.00
N LEU A 261 2.14 20.94 1.14
CA LEU A 261 3.18 21.40 0.22
C LEU A 261 2.73 22.57 -0.65
N LYS A 262 1.46 22.55 -1.10
CA LYS A 262 0.87 23.65 -1.88
C LYS A 262 0.86 24.95 -1.08
N GLU A 263 0.47 24.90 0.20
CA GLU A 263 0.48 26.06 1.10
C GLU A 263 1.89 26.57 1.39
N MET A 264 2.89 25.69 1.44
CA MET A 264 4.29 26.09 1.58
C MET A 264 4.85 26.75 0.31
N GLY A 265 4.46 26.27 -0.87
CA GLY A 265 4.89 26.79 -2.17
C GLY A 265 4.37 28.20 -2.48
N HIS A 266 3.28 28.63 -1.83
CA HIS A 266 2.73 29.99 -1.93
C HIS A 266 3.46 31.03 -1.08
N ARG A 267 4.78 30.93 -0.89
CA ARG A 267 5.55 32.10 -0.46
C ARG A 267 5.34 33.20 -1.50
N LYS A 268 4.69 34.32 -1.09
CA LYS A 268 4.71 35.57 -1.85
C LYS A 268 6.15 35.76 -2.33
N LYS A 269 6.36 35.93 -3.65
CA LYS A 269 7.63 36.47 -4.16
C LYS A 269 7.90 37.72 -3.33
N ILE A 270 8.84 37.65 -2.41
CA ILE A 270 9.40 38.84 -1.80
C ILE A 270 10.22 39.42 -2.95
N GLY A 271 9.69 40.47 -3.57
CA GLY A 271 10.42 41.20 -4.59
C GLY A 271 11.72 41.68 -3.97
N PHE A 272 12.83 41.21 -4.53
CA PHE A 272 14.11 41.89 -4.42
C PHE A 272 14.23 42.84 -5.60
#